data_AF-K1SZ25-F1
#
_entry.id   AF-K1SZ25-F1
#
_cell.length_a   1.000
_cell.length_b   1.000
_cell.length_c   1.000
_cell.angle_alpha   90.00
_cell.angle_beta   90.00
_cell.angle_gamma   90.00
#
_symmetry.space_group_name_H-M   'P 1'
#
loop_
_entity.id
_entity.type
_entity.pdbx_description
1 polymer ?
#
loop_
_entity_poly.entity_id
_entity_poly.type
_entity_poly.pdbx_seq_one_letter_code
_entity_poly.pdbx_strand_id
1 'polypeptide(L)' 'MIREVKFESQDRRIKQILAALNANGIKDIEEANAICEAHGLDPYKTCEETQPICFENASGLT' A
#
# COMPACT_ATOMS: atom_id res chain seq x y z
N MET A 1 1.16 7.75 -11.64
CA MET A 1 0.66 6.55 -12.36
C MET A 1 0.14 5.61 -11.29
N ILE A 2 -1.16 5.31 -11.28
CA ILE A 2 -1.73 4.40 -10.28
C ILE A 2 -1.20 3.00 -10.57
N ARG A 3 -0.29 2.52 -9.72
CA ARG A 3 0.27 1.17 -9.83
C ARG A 3 -0.83 0.18 -9.45
N GLU A 4 -1.01 -0.87 -10.25
CA GLU A 4 -1.94 -1.93 -9.88
C GLU A 4 -1.41 -2.62 -8.61
N VAL A 5 -2.16 -2.49 -7.51
CA VAL A 5 -1.76 -3.04 -6.22
C VAL A 5 -2.28 -4.47 -6.11
N LYS A 6 -1.40 -5.45 -6.29
CA LYS A 6 -1.66 -6.88 -6.04
C LYS A 6 -0.76 -7.35 -4.90
N PHE A 7 -1.35 -8.02 -3.91
CA PHE A 7 -0.61 -8.58 -2.78
C PHE A 7 -1.24 -9.90 -2.33
N GLU A 8 -0.46 -10.70 -1.63
CA GLU A 8 -0.87 -12.00 -1.13
C GLU A 8 -2.10 -11.90 -0.19
N SER A 9 -3.06 -12.80 -0.33
CA SER A 9 -4.33 -12.79 0.42
C SER A 9 -5.12 -11.47 0.27
N GLN A 10 -5.16 -10.91 -0.94
CA GLN A 10 -5.75 -9.59 -1.24
C GLN A 10 -7.15 -9.40 -0.65
N ASP A 11 -8.07 -10.33 -0.89
CA ASP A 11 -9.47 -10.24 -0.42
C ASP A 11 -9.61 -10.14 1.11
N ARG A 12 -8.66 -10.70 1.85
CA ARG A 12 -8.65 -10.65 3.32
C ARG A 12 -8.00 -9.37 3.82
N ARG A 13 -6.83 -9.03 3.28
CA ARG A 13 -6.01 -7.91 3.74
C ARG A 13 -6.60 -6.55 3.30
N ILE A 14 -7.28 -6.49 2.15
CA ILE A 14 -7.91 -5.26 1.64
C ILE A 14 -8.92 -4.68 2.62
N LYS A 15 -9.69 -5.52 3.33
CA LYS A 15 -10.67 -5.06 4.32
C LYS A 15 -10.01 -4.33 5.49
N GLN A 16 -8.86 -4.82 5.93
CA GLN A 16 -8.10 -4.19 7.02
C GLN A 16 -7.44 -2.89 6.55
N ILE A 17 -6.90 -2.87 5.33
CA ILE A 17 -6.32 -1.68 4.73
C ILE A 17 -7.38 -0.58 4.59
N LEU A 18 -8.54 -0.90 4.01
CA LEU A 18 -9.64 0.06 3.87
C LEU A 18 -10.14 0.56 5.23
N ALA A 19 -10.21 -0.30 6.26
CA ALA A 19 -10.57 0.14 7.61
C ALA A 19 -9.54 1.15 8.18
N ALA A 20 -8.25 0.89 8.00
CA ALA A 20 -7.18 1.80 8.42
C ALA A 20 -7.21 3.12 7.65
N LEU A 21 -7.45 3.08 6.34
CA LEU A 21 -7.61 4.29 5.50
C LEU A 21 -8.80 5.12 5.98
N ASN A 22 -9.97 4.50 6.14
CA ASN A 22 -11.18 5.19 6.61
C ASN A 22 -11.01 5.80 8.00
N ALA A 23 -10.28 5.15 8.91
CA ALA A 23 -9.96 5.68 10.23
C ALA A 23 -9.11 6.97 10.18
N ASN A 24 -8.37 7.16 9.09
CA ASN A 24 -7.57 8.37 8.82
C ASN A 24 -8.30 9.36 7.88
N GLY A 25 -9.59 9.14 7.59
CA GLY A 25 -10.37 9.99 6.68
C GLY A 25 -10.04 9.81 5.20
N ILE A 26 -9.38 8.71 4.84
CA ILE A 26 -9.02 8.36 3.46
C ILE A 26 -10.01 7.33 2.95
N LYS A 27 -10.72 7.65 1.87
CA LYS A 27 -11.84 6.88 1.32
C LYS A 27 -11.40 5.56 0.69
N ASP A 28 -10.31 5.62 -0.08
CA ASP A 28 -9.83 4.49 -0.88
C ASP A 28 -8.32 4.59 -1.15
N ILE A 29 -7.78 3.56 -1.81
CA ILE A 29 -6.36 3.48 -2.13
C ILE A 29 -5.96 4.54 -3.17
N GLU A 30 -6.87 4.99 -4.03
CA GLU A 30 -6.56 6.01 -5.03
C GLU A 30 -6.34 7.37 -4.36
N GLU A 31 -7.19 7.74 -3.41
CA GLU A 31 -6.99 8.93 -2.58
C GLU A 31 -5.71 8.82 -1.75
N ALA A 32 -5.42 7.65 -1.16
CA ALA A 32 -4.18 7.41 -0.45
C ALA A 32 -2.94 7.64 -1.34
N ASN A 33 -2.99 7.15 -2.58
CA ASN A 33 -1.91 7.34 -3.56
C ASN A 33 -1.78 8.80 -3.98
N ALA A 34 -2.88 9.52 -4.19
CA ALA A 34 -2.85 10.94 -4.53
C ALA A 34 -2.20 11.78 -3.42
N ILE A 35 -2.47 11.45 -2.15
CA ILE A 35 -1.82 12.07 -0.99
C ILE A 35 -0.30 11.78 -1.03
N CYS A 36 0.09 10.52 -1.25
CA CYS A 36 1.50 10.15 -1.34
C CYS A 36 2.22 10.88 -2.49
N GLU A 37 1.62 10.93 -3.69
CA GLU A 37 2.15 11.65 -4.85
C GLU A 37 2.27 13.17 -4.56
N ALA A 38 1.28 13.78 -3.91
CA ALA A 38 1.31 15.19 -3.53
C ALA A 38 2.46 15.53 -2.57
N HIS A 39 2.84 14.58 -1.71
CA HIS A 39 3.98 14.70 -0.79
C HIS A 39 5.30 14.20 -1.38
N GLY A 40 5.32 13.76 -2.64
CA GLY A 40 6.52 13.18 -3.28
C GLY A 40 7.00 11.88 -2.63
N LEU A 41 6.10 11.17 -1.94
CA LEU A 41 6.39 9.95 -1.21
C LEU A 41 6.00 8.74 -2.05
N ASP A 42 6.91 7.77 -2.19
CA ASP A 42 6.65 6.49 -2.84
C ASP A 42 6.57 5.40 -1.75
N PRO A 43 5.36 4.96 -1.35
CA PRO A 43 5.20 4.00 -0.25
C PRO A 43 5.93 2.68 -0.52
N TYR A 44 5.99 2.26 -1.78
CA TYR A 44 6.67 1.02 -2.17
C TYR A 44 8.18 1.13 -1.93
N LYS A 45 8.80 2.19 -2.48
CA LYS A 45 10.24 2.42 -2.30
C LYS A 45 10.62 2.68 -0.85
N THR A 46 9.79 3.44 -0.14
CA THR A 46 10.03 3.75 1.28
C THR A 46 10.04 2.46 2.10
N CYS A 47 9.11 1.54 1.85
CA CYS A 47 9.10 0.22 2.49
C CYS A 47 10.32 -0.61 2.08
N GLU A 48 10.74 -0.57 0.82
CA GLU A 48 11.87 -1.36 0.29
C GLU A 48 13.20 -0.91 0.91
N GLU A 49 13.41 0.40 0.97
CA GLU A 49 14.59 1.03 1.57
C GLU A 49 14.63 0.83 3.09
N THR A 50 13.46 0.81 3.76
CA THR A 50 13.40 0.68 5.22
C THR A 50 13.52 -0.77 5.67
N GLN A 51 12.82 -1.71 5.02
CA GLN A 51 12.84 -3.14 5.34
C GLN A 51 12.82 -3.99 4.06
N PRO A 52 13.99 -4.31 3.49
CA PRO A 52 14.09 -5.16 2.30
C PRO A 52 13.41 -6.53 2.48
N ILE A 53 13.45 -7.06 3.71
CA ILE A 53 12.85 -8.35 4.11
C ILE A 53 11.31 -8.35 4.09
N CYS A 54 10.64 -7.18 4.14
CA CYS A 54 9.19 -7.11 4.04
C CYS A 54 8.67 -7.53 2.65
N PHE A 55 9.54 -7.54 1.63
CA PHE A 55 9.15 -7.82 0.26
C PHE A 55 9.05 -9.30 -0.09
N GLU A 56 9.62 -10.24 0.67
CA GLU A 56 9.28 -11.66 0.44
C GLU A 56 7.79 -11.90 0.66
N ASN A 57 7.18 -11.24 1.66
CA ASN A 57 5.75 -11.34 1.93
C ASN A 57 4.86 -10.38 1.10
N ALA A 58 5.39 -9.25 0.64
CA ALA A 58 4.61 -8.25 -0.10
C ALA A 58 4.66 -8.42 -1.62
N SER A 59 5.73 -9.01 -2.17
CA SER A 59 5.90 -9.24 -3.61
C SER A 59 5.14 -10.46 -4.16
N GLY A 60 4.55 -11.29 -3.27
CA GLY A 60 3.85 -12.50 -3.67
C GLY A 60 4.77 -13.59 -4.26
N LEU A 61 6.07 -13.52 -4.01
CA LEU A 61 7.05 -14.57 -4.34
C LEU A 61 7.17 -15.57 -3.18
N THR A 62 6.10 -16.34 -2.98
CA THR A 62 6.14 -17.68 -2.37
C THR A 62 5.15 -18.58 -3.10
#